data_AF-A0A498DBP1-F1
#
_entry.id   AF-A0A498DBP1-F1
#
_cell.length_a   1.000
_cell.length_b   1.000
_cell.length_c   1.000
_cell.angle_alpha   90.00
_cell.angle_beta   90.00
_cell.angle_gamma   90.00
#
_symmetry.space_group_name_H-M   'P 1'
#
loop_
_entity.id
_entity.type
_entity.pdbx_description
1 polymer ?
#
loop_
_entity_poly.entity_id
_entity_poly.type
_entity_poly.pdbx_seq_one_letter_code
_entity_poly.pdbx_strand_id
1 'polypeptide(L)' 'MDGETIQEKLLREGLAKTAYLYNDLTMLDAFHDAQQTAIDAGKELWSIPGYAHVDDDV' A
#
# COMPACT_ATOMS: atom_id res chain seq x y z
N MET A 1 -4.66 -18.43 10.96
CA MET A 1 -5.98 -17.80 11.12
C MET A 1 -5.75 -16.48 11.84
N ASP A 2 -5.80 -15.30 11.25
CA ASP A 2 -5.51 -14.86 9.89
C ASP A 2 -4.45 -13.79 10.13
N GLY A 3 -3.20 -14.02 9.69
CA GLY A 3 -2.03 -13.19 10.02
C GLY A 3 -2.02 -11.84 9.32
N GLU A 4 -3.19 -11.33 8.97
CA GLU A 4 -3.38 -10.13 8.18
C GLU A 4 -3.73 -8.96 9.10
N THR A 5 -2.88 -7.95 9.05
CA THR A 5 -3.04 -6.70 9.77
C THR A 5 -4.11 -5.82 9.12
N ILE A 6 -4.67 -4.87 9.88
CA ILE A 6 -5.63 -3.89 9.34
C ILE A 6 -4.95 -3.03 8.26
N GLN A 7 -3.66 -2.79 8.40
CA GLN A 7 -2.83 -2.05 7.45
C GLN A 7 -2.81 -2.74 6.08
N GLU A 8 -2.54 -4.05 6.04
CA GLU A 8 -2.57 -4.84 4.79
C GLU A 8 -3.95 -4.80 4.12
N LYS A 9 -5.04 -4.87 4.89
CA LYS A 9 -6.41 -4.76 4.36
C LYS A 9 -6.66 -3.40 3.71
N LEU A 10 -6.27 -2.32 4.39
CA LEU A 10 -6.45 -0.96 3.87
C LEU A 10 -5.63 -0.72 2.60
N LEU A 11 -4.41 -1.25 2.54
CA LEU A 11 -3.55 -1.14 1.35
C LEU A 11 -4.11 -1.94 0.17
N ARG A 12 -4.55 -3.19 0.40
CA ARG A 12 -5.10 -4.05 -0.66
C ARG A 12 -6.43 -3.55 -1.23
N GLU A 13 -7.23 -2.89 -0.41
CA GLU A 13 -8.46 -2.24 -0.88
C GLU A 13 -8.22 -0.86 -1.48
N GLY A 14 -6.96 -0.38 -1.51
CA GLY A 14 -6.62 0.91 -2.08
C GLY A 14 -7.12 2.10 -1.25
N LEU A 15 -7.43 1.89 0.02
CA LEU A 15 -7.96 2.90 0.95
C LEU A 15 -6.86 3.69 1.67
N ALA A 16 -5.60 3.24 1.55
CA ALA A 16 -4.42 3.88 2.10
C ALA A 16 -3.23 3.73 1.14
N LYS A 17 -2.19 4.54 1.37
CA LYS A 17 -0.86 4.34 0.77
C LYS A 17 0.19 4.19 1.86
N THR A 18 1.31 3.52 1.56
CA THR A 18 2.47 3.51 2.43
C THR A 18 3.02 4.93 2.58
N ALA A 19 3.47 5.25 3.80
CA ALA A 19 4.19 6.47 4.10
C ALA A 19 5.50 6.06 4.78
N TYR A 20 6.58 6.81 4.52
CA TYR A 20 7.91 6.46 5.00
C TYR A 20 7.98 6.49 6.53
N LEU A 21 8.23 5.35 7.17
CA LEU A 21 8.37 5.24 8.62
C LEU A 21 9.83 4.89 8.97
N TYR A 22 10.53 5.83 9.59
CA TYR A 22 11.99 5.82 9.73
C TYR A 22 12.57 4.77 10.70
N ASN A 23 11.75 3.98 11.39
CA ASN A 23 12.20 3.22 12.57
C ASN A 23 12.03 1.70 12.50
N ASP A 24 11.16 1.15 11.65
CA ASP A 24 10.97 -0.29 11.54
C ASP A 24 10.47 -0.66 10.14
N LEU A 25 11.30 -1.39 9.40
CA LEU A 25 11.06 -1.78 8.01
C LEU A 25 10.67 -3.27 7.88
N THR A 26 10.48 -3.98 9.00
CA THR A 26 10.24 -5.43 9.00
C THR A 26 9.01 -5.88 8.22
N MET A 27 8.01 -5.01 8.08
CA MET A 27 6.77 -5.27 7.36
C MET A 27 6.67 -4.49 6.03
N LEU A 28 7.71 -3.77 5.64
CA LEU A 28 7.66 -2.85 4.49
C LEU A 28 7.35 -3.59 3.19
N ASP A 29 8.04 -4.71 2.94
CA ASP A 29 7.82 -5.52 1.73
C ASP A 29 6.38 -6.04 1.64
N ALA A 30 5.83 -6.56 2.76
CA ALA A 30 4.45 -7.05 2.80
C ALA A 30 3.43 -5.93 2.50
N PHE A 31 3.70 -4.72 2.97
CA PHE A 31 2.86 -3.56 2.69
C PHE A 31 2.99 -3.08 1.24
N HIS A 32 4.19 -3.12 0.65
CA HIS A 32 4.38 -2.85 -0.77
C HIS A 32 3.64 -3.86 -1.66
N ASP A 33 3.72 -5.15 -1.35
CA ASP A 33 3.00 -6.19 -2.08
C ASP A 33 1.47 -6.00 -2.00
N ALA A 34 0.95 -5.68 -0.81
CA ALA A 34 -0.47 -5.39 -0.62
C ALA A 34 -0.92 -4.15 -1.39
N GLN A 35 -0.11 -3.07 -1.39
CA GLN A 35 -0.39 -1.85 -2.14
C GLN A 35 -0.35 -2.09 -3.65
N GLN A 36 0.62 -2.86 -4.15
CA GLN A 36 0.75 -3.15 -5.57
C GLN A 36 -0.50 -3.85 -6.13
N THR A 37 -1.12 -4.71 -5.33
CA THR A 37 -2.41 -5.35 -5.69
C THR A 37 -3.51 -4.33 -5.97
N ALA A 38 -3.59 -3.24 -5.20
CA ALA A 38 -4.59 -2.19 -5.39
C ALA A 38 -4.24 -1.27 -6.58
N ILE A 39 -2.95 -1.00 -6.80
CA ILE A 39 -2.44 -0.24 -7.95
C ILE A 39 -2.80 -0.97 -9.24
N ASP A 40 -2.44 -2.25 -9.35
CA ASP A 40 -2.67 -3.07 -10.55
C ASP A 40 -4.17 -3.22 -10.87
N ALA A 41 -5.00 -3.25 -9.83
CA ALA A 41 -6.44 -3.33 -9.96
C ALA A 41 -7.12 -1.96 -10.17
N GLY A 42 -6.39 -0.85 -10.10
CA GLY A 42 -6.93 0.50 -10.23
C GLY A 42 -8.01 0.82 -9.20
N LYS A 43 -7.86 0.34 -7.96
CA LYS A 43 -8.86 0.52 -6.90
C LYS A 43 -8.80 1.91 -6.26
N GLU A 44 -9.97 2.46 -5.95
CA GLU A 44 -10.15 3.63 -5.07
C GLU A 44 -9.18 4.79 -5.36
N LEU A 45 -8.19 5.03 -4.49
CA LEU A 45 -7.21 6.12 -4.64
C LEU A 45 -6.41 6.01 -5.95
N TRP A 46 -6.19 4.78 -6.43
CA TRP A 46 -5.45 4.48 -7.67
C TRP A 46 -6.33 4.57 -8.93
N SER A 47 -7.65 4.68 -8.78
CA SER A 47 -8.57 4.85 -9.91
C SER A 47 -8.56 6.27 -10.51
N ILE A 48 -8.02 7.24 -9.76
CA ILE A 48 -7.99 8.65 -10.14
C ILE A 48 -6.57 9.03 -10.62
N PRO A 49 -6.38 9.34 -11.91
CA PRO A 49 -5.07 9.70 -12.44
C PRO A 49 -4.44 10.89 -11.70
N GLY A 50 -3.20 10.72 -11.26
CA GLY A 50 -2.41 11.78 -10.59
C GLY A 50 -2.81 12.09 -9.14
N TYR A 51 -3.75 11.35 -8.56
CA TYR A 51 -4.16 11.54 -7.16
C TYR A 51 -3.19 10.86 -6.18
N ALA A 52 -2.79 9.63 -6.48
CA ALA A 52 -1.82 8.87 -5.70
C ALA A 52 -0.58 8.57 -6.56
N HIS A 53 0.58 8.55 -5.91
CA HIS A 53 1.87 8.20 -6.50
C HIS A 53 2.58 7.23 -5.56
N VAL A 54 3.28 6.25 -6.15
CA VAL A 54 4.25 5.45 -5.42
C VAL A 54 5.44 6.37 -5.17
N ASP A 55 5.86 6.51 -3.92
CA ASP A 55 7.08 7.23 -3.63
C ASP A 55 8.24 6.41 -4.23
N ASP A 56 8.93 6.95 -5.24
CA ASP A 56 10.13 6.36 -5.83
C ASP A 56 11.24 6.44 -4.77
N ASP A 57 11.40 5.37 -4.00
CA ASP A 57 12.54 5.17 -3.10
C ASP A 57 13.81 5.02 -3.95
N VAL A 58 14.51 6.13 -4.18
CA VAL A 58 15.88 6.21 -4.73
C VAL A 58 16.93 6.03 -3.65
#